data_AF-I1BQW6-F1
#
_entry.id   AF-I1BQW6-F1
#
_cell.length_a   1.000
_cell.length_b   1.000
_cell.length_c   1.000
_cell.angle_alpha   90.00
_cell.angle_beta   90.00
_cell.angle_gamma   90.00
#
_symmetry.space_group_name_H-M   'P 1'
#
loop_
_entity.id
_entity.type
_entity.pdbx_description
1 polymer ?
#
loop_
_entity_poly.entity_id
_entity_poly.type
_entity_poly.pdbx_seq_one_letter_code
_entity_poly.pdbx_strand_id
1 'polypeptide(L)'
;MSNWENLNSNLHVPNYWSSKTCIQWSSQDFCHNLLQANPFYSKRSAMALFSEDLEVIQVQLAHHKLISSRVKALVKLLSKKDELLDQFWAEYSTNIKSISLKRKYNVFVSGSLLEEEAIETLQKQAAIKKSLGEELGSSIQTDDDGAAQEVDQDDMQDARIEHDDV
;
A
#
# COMPACT_ATOMS: atom_id res chain seq x y z
N MET A 1 29.92 -26.57 -0.96
CA MET A 1 28.94 -25.78 -1.72
C MET A 1 29.47 -25.63 -3.13
N SER A 2 28.67 -25.98 -4.13
CA SER A 2 29.05 -25.80 -5.53
C SER A 2 29.12 -24.31 -5.86
N ASN A 3 29.98 -23.91 -6.81
CA ASN A 3 30.07 -22.51 -7.26
C ASN A 3 28.70 -21.95 -7.70
N TRP A 4 27.78 -22.81 -8.12
CA TRP A 4 26.43 -22.42 -8.53
C TRP A 4 25.50 -22.08 -7.36
N GLU A 5 25.57 -22.81 -6.24
CA GLU A 5 24.76 -22.51 -5.04
C GLU A 5 25.10 -21.15 -4.43
N ASN A 6 26.39 -20.79 -4.42
CA ASN A 6 26.86 -19.50 -3.94
C ASN A 6 26.55 -18.37 -4.94
N LEU A 7 26.55 -18.66 -6.24
CA LEU A 7 26.09 -17.72 -7.25
C LEU A 7 24.59 -17.41 -7.07
N ASN A 8 23.77 -18.44 -6.85
CA ASN A 8 22.32 -18.32 -6.82
C ASN A 8 21.81 -17.38 -5.70
N SER A 9 22.52 -17.29 -4.57
CA SER A 9 22.18 -16.36 -3.48
C SER A 9 22.46 -14.88 -3.80
N ASN A 10 23.26 -14.61 -4.84
CA ASN A 10 23.65 -13.26 -5.25
C ASN A 10 22.87 -12.74 -6.47
N LEU A 11 21.92 -13.52 -7.00
CA LEU A 11 21.13 -13.15 -8.18
C LEU A 11 19.74 -12.64 -7.77
N HIS A 12 19.22 -11.68 -8.53
CA HIS A 12 17.92 -11.06 -8.25
C HIS A 12 16.74 -11.99 -8.56
N VAL A 13 16.90 -12.86 -9.56
CA VAL A 13 15.87 -13.85 -9.93
C VAL A 13 16.52 -15.25 -10.03
N PRO A 14 16.88 -15.87 -8.90
CA PRO A 14 17.63 -17.14 -8.86
C PRO A 14 16.98 -18.26 -9.69
N ASN A 15 15.66 -18.37 -9.60
CA ASN A 15 14.89 -19.39 -10.32
C ASN A 15 14.99 -19.23 -11.83
N TYR A 16 15.00 -18.00 -12.35
CA TYR A 16 15.10 -17.76 -13.79
C TYR A 16 16.44 -18.26 -14.36
N TRP A 17 17.54 -18.02 -13.63
CA TRP A 17 18.87 -18.41 -14.08
C TRP A 17 19.12 -19.92 -13.97
N SER A 18 18.53 -20.56 -12.96
CA SER A 18 18.71 -21.99 -12.68
C SER A 18 17.71 -22.90 -13.39
N SER A 19 16.51 -22.42 -13.72
CA SER A 19 15.45 -23.26 -14.31
C SER A 19 15.56 -23.45 -15.82
N LYS A 20 16.47 -22.73 -16.48
CA LYS A 20 16.60 -22.73 -17.95
C LYS A 20 18.03 -23.02 -18.37
N THR A 21 18.18 -23.61 -19.56
CA THR A 21 19.50 -23.66 -20.21
C THR A 21 19.96 -22.25 -20.53
N CYS A 22 21.26 -21.96 -20.42
CA CYS A 22 21.75 -20.59 -20.59
C CYS A 22 21.40 -19.98 -21.97
N ILE A 23 21.26 -20.82 -23.00
CA ILE A 23 20.86 -20.42 -24.36
C ILE A 23 19.48 -19.75 -24.36
N GLN A 24 18.59 -20.14 -23.45
CA GLN A 24 17.22 -19.63 -23.35
C GLN A 24 17.10 -18.35 -22.50
N TRP A 25 18.16 -17.88 -21.85
CA TRP A 25 18.11 -16.65 -21.05
C TRP A 25 17.81 -15.43 -21.93
N SER A 26 16.74 -14.68 -21.66
CA SER A 26 16.39 -13.42 -22.31
C SER A 26 16.05 -12.33 -21.29
N SER A 27 16.26 -11.07 -21.66
CA SER A 27 15.87 -9.90 -20.85
C SER A 27 14.37 -9.86 -20.59
N GLN A 28 13.54 -10.21 -21.58
CA GLN A 28 12.08 -10.24 -21.46
C GLN A 28 11.61 -11.24 -20.41
N ASP A 29 12.11 -12.48 -20.46
CA ASP A 29 11.74 -13.51 -19.49
C ASP A 29 12.22 -13.16 -18.09
N PHE A 30 13.41 -12.57 -17.97
CA PHE A 30 13.91 -12.06 -16.70
C PHE A 30 12.97 -11.00 -16.13
N CYS A 31 12.63 -9.99 -16.93
CA CYS A 31 11.71 -8.93 -16.53
C CYS A 31 10.34 -9.48 -16.14
N HIS A 32 9.83 -10.48 -16.87
CA HIS A 32 8.57 -11.13 -16.53
C HIS A 32 8.60 -11.77 -15.14
N ASN A 33 9.64 -12.57 -14.84
CA ASN A 33 9.78 -13.21 -13.53
C ASN A 33 9.99 -12.18 -12.40
N LEU A 34 10.77 -11.14 -12.67
CA LEU A 34 10.98 -10.04 -11.71
C LEU A 34 9.67 -9.33 -11.37
N LEU A 35 8.84 -9.04 -12.37
CA LEU A 35 7.57 -8.33 -12.20
C LEU A 35 6.46 -9.21 -11.60
N GLN A 36 6.55 -10.53 -11.73
CA GLN A 36 5.70 -11.45 -10.98
C GLN A 36 5.99 -11.38 -9.47
N ALA A 37 7.26 -11.25 -9.08
CA ALA A 37 7.65 -11.10 -7.68
C ALA A 37 7.33 -9.71 -7.14
N ASN A 38 7.59 -8.66 -7.91
CA ASN A 38 7.30 -7.28 -7.54
C ASN A 38 6.90 -6.44 -8.77
N PRO A 39 5.63 -6.04 -8.90
CA PRO A 39 5.13 -5.36 -10.09
C PRO A 39 5.48 -3.86 -10.16
N PHE A 40 6.22 -3.33 -9.20
CA PHE A 40 6.51 -1.89 -9.13
C PHE A 40 7.84 -1.50 -9.78
N TYR A 41 8.58 -2.45 -10.34
CA TYR A 41 9.82 -2.13 -11.04
C TYR A 41 9.54 -1.36 -12.33
N SER A 42 10.24 -0.24 -12.49
CA SER A 42 10.32 0.46 -13.77
C SER A 42 11.17 -0.35 -14.76
N LYS A 43 10.99 -0.11 -16.06
CA LYS A 43 11.87 -0.64 -17.11
C LYS A 43 13.34 -0.41 -16.78
N ARG A 44 13.70 0.83 -16.43
CA ARG A 44 15.09 1.19 -16.12
C ARG A 44 15.64 0.37 -14.97
N SER A 45 14.87 0.24 -13.89
CA SER A 45 15.27 -0.53 -12.71
C SER A 45 15.44 -2.01 -13.03
N ALA A 46 14.47 -2.61 -13.72
CA ALA A 46 14.53 -4.02 -14.11
C ALA A 46 15.74 -4.33 -15.01
N MET A 47 16.04 -3.45 -15.96
CA MET A 47 17.21 -3.62 -16.84
C MET A 47 18.53 -3.43 -16.11
N ALA A 48 18.60 -2.56 -15.09
CA ALA A 48 19.77 -2.42 -14.25
C ALA A 48 20.06 -3.71 -13.46
N LEU A 49 19.04 -4.30 -12.83
CA LEU A 49 19.19 -5.57 -12.10
C LEU A 49 19.60 -6.72 -13.03
N PHE A 50 19.04 -6.76 -14.24
CA PHE A 50 19.47 -7.74 -15.24
C PHE A 50 20.94 -7.59 -15.61
N SER A 51 21.42 -6.35 -15.78
CA SER A 51 22.83 -6.07 -16.07
C SER A 51 23.74 -6.50 -14.92
N GLU A 52 23.34 -6.22 -13.67
CA GLU A 52 24.07 -6.61 -12.47
C GLU A 52 24.19 -8.14 -12.36
N ASP A 53 23.08 -8.87 -12.55
CA ASP A 53 23.10 -10.34 -12.57
C ASP A 53 24.05 -10.88 -13.66
N LEU A 54 24.06 -10.27 -14.85
CA LEU A 54 24.97 -10.66 -15.92
C LEU A 54 26.44 -10.41 -15.55
N GLU A 55 26.76 -9.32 -14.85
CA GLU A 55 28.12 -9.03 -14.37
C GLU A 55 28.57 -10.07 -13.34
N VAL A 56 27.72 -10.40 -12.37
CA VAL A 56 27.99 -11.44 -11.36
C VAL A 56 28.25 -12.79 -12.04
N ILE A 57 27.38 -13.19 -12.98
CA ILE A 57 27.54 -14.43 -13.75
C ILE A 57 28.83 -14.41 -14.58
N GLN A 58 29.15 -13.29 -15.22
CA GLN A 58 30.36 -13.15 -16.04
C GLN A 58 31.64 -13.32 -15.22
N VAL A 59 31.68 -12.76 -14.01
CA VAL A 59 32.83 -12.85 -13.10
C VAL A 59 32.98 -14.27 -12.57
N GLN A 60 31.90 -14.87 -12.08
CA GLN A 60 31.96 -16.18 -11.42
C GLN A 60 32.09 -17.35 -12.40
N LEU A 61 31.54 -17.22 -13.62
CA LEU A 61 31.50 -18.30 -14.62
C LEU A 61 32.26 -17.96 -15.91
N ALA A 62 33.27 -17.07 -15.82
CA ALA A 62 34.12 -16.70 -16.94
C ALA A 62 34.76 -17.90 -17.67
N HIS A 63 35.08 -18.96 -16.92
CA HIS A 63 35.69 -20.20 -17.43
C HIS A 63 34.73 -21.02 -18.31
N HIS A 64 33.42 -20.84 -18.16
CA HIS A 64 32.41 -21.60 -18.91
C HIS A 64 32.13 -20.92 -20.24
N LYS A 65 32.81 -21.36 -21.31
CA LYS A 65 32.78 -20.73 -22.66
C LYS A 65 31.37 -20.41 -23.17
N LEU A 66 30.43 -21.35 -23.02
CA LEU A 66 29.05 -21.16 -23.49
C LEU A 66 28.31 -20.04 -22.73
N ILE A 67 28.51 -19.98 -21.40
CA ILE A 67 27.86 -18.98 -20.54
C ILE A 67 28.49 -17.62 -20.82
N SER A 68 29.82 -17.54 -20.85
CA SER A 68 30.57 -16.33 -21.17
C SER A 68 30.18 -15.77 -22.55
N SER A 69 30.05 -16.62 -23.57
CA SER A 69 29.58 -16.19 -24.90
C SER A 69 28.13 -15.68 -24.86
N ARG A 70 27.26 -16.33 -24.09
CA ARG A 70 25.86 -15.93 -23.97
C ARG A 70 25.70 -14.60 -23.23
N VAL A 71 26.40 -14.42 -22.11
CA VAL A 71 26.38 -13.17 -21.35
C VAL A 71 26.85 -12.02 -22.22
N LYS A 72 27.95 -12.17 -22.96
CA LYS A 72 28.40 -11.15 -23.95
C LYS A 72 27.34 -10.82 -24.99
N ALA A 73 26.62 -11.83 -25.50
CA ALA A 73 25.55 -11.60 -26.45
C ALA A 73 24.39 -10.81 -25.83
N LEU A 74 24.00 -11.14 -24.60
CA LEU A 74 22.94 -10.43 -23.87
C LEU A 74 23.34 -8.99 -23.56
N VAL A 75 24.56 -8.75 -23.06
CA VAL A 75 25.08 -7.39 -22.85
C VAL A 75 25.07 -6.57 -24.14
N LYS A 76 25.47 -7.16 -25.27
CA LYS A 76 25.42 -6.49 -26.57
C LYS A 76 23.98 -6.16 -27.02
N LEU A 77 23.01 -7.00 -26.67
CA LEU A 77 21.60 -6.73 -26.93
C LEU A 77 21.08 -5.58 -26.07
N LEU A 78 21.55 -5.44 -24.83
CA LEU A 78 21.18 -4.32 -23.95
C LEU A 78 21.60 -2.95 -24.51
N SER A 79 22.70 -2.89 -25.25
CA SER A 79 23.16 -1.65 -25.90
C SER A 79 22.38 -1.30 -27.18
N LYS A 80 21.48 -2.18 -27.64
CA LYS A 80 20.67 -1.97 -28.84
C LYS A 80 19.23 -1.65 -28.45
N LYS A 81 18.51 -0.99 -29.36
CA LYS A 81 17.06 -0.89 -29.26
C LYS A 81 16.47 -2.29 -29.44
N ASP A 82 15.73 -2.74 -28.44
CA ASP A 82 15.08 -4.05 -28.42
C ASP A 82 13.57 -3.83 -28.53
N GLU A 83 13.05 -4.01 -29.75
CA GLU A 83 11.63 -3.78 -30.06
C GLU A 83 10.70 -4.73 -29.30
N LEU A 84 11.13 -5.98 -29.06
CA LEU A 84 10.34 -6.96 -28.31
C LEU A 84 10.25 -6.56 -26.84
N LEU A 85 11.36 -6.10 -26.27
CA LEU A 85 11.37 -5.57 -24.91
C LEU A 85 10.54 -4.27 -24.81
N ASP A 86 10.63 -3.38 -25.80
CA ASP A 86 9.81 -2.17 -25.86
C ASP A 86 8.31 -2.51 -25.88
N GLN A 87 7.90 -3.46 -26.72
CA GLN A 87 6.53 -3.95 -26.79
C GLN A 87 6.07 -4.57 -25.46
N PHE A 88 6.90 -5.41 -24.85
CA PHE A 88 6.64 -6.00 -23.54
C PHE A 88 6.33 -4.93 -22.48
N TRP A 89 7.12 -3.85 -22.42
CA TRP A 89 6.89 -2.77 -21.46
C TRP A 89 5.65 -1.93 -21.77
N ALA A 90 5.31 -1.75 -23.04
CA ALA A 90 4.08 -1.07 -23.44
C ALA A 90 2.84 -1.86 -22.96
N GLU A 91 2.82 -3.17 -23.20
CA GLU A 91 1.75 -4.08 -22.75
C GLU A 91 1.69 -4.14 -21.22
N TYR A 92 2.83 -4.31 -20.56
CA TYR A 92 2.92 -4.35 -19.10
C TYR A 92 2.40 -3.07 -18.44
N SER A 93 2.80 -1.90 -18.96
CA SER A 93 2.37 -0.61 -18.42
C SER A 93 0.86 -0.42 -18.53
N THR A 94 0.25 -0.92 -19.61
CA THR A 94 -1.20 -0.91 -19.82
C THR A 94 -1.89 -1.80 -18.80
N ASN A 95 -1.35 -3.00 -18.57
CA ASN A 95 -1.88 -3.95 -17.59
C ASN A 95 -1.82 -3.39 -16.15
N ILE A 96 -0.67 -2.86 -15.71
CA ILE A 96 -0.52 -2.26 -14.38
C ILE A 96 -1.43 -1.04 -14.17
N LYS A 97 -1.60 -0.20 -15.20
CA LYS A 97 -2.57 0.90 -15.15
C LYS A 97 -3.99 0.38 -14.96
N SER A 98 -4.37 -0.68 -15.67
CA SER A 98 -5.69 -1.31 -15.54
C SER A 98 -5.92 -1.91 -14.14
N ILE A 99 -4.92 -2.57 -13.56
CA ILE A 99 -4.99 -3.14 -12.20
C ILE A 99 -5.10 -2.02 -11.16
N SER A 100 -4.30 -0.96 -11.30
CA SER A 100 -4.33 0.20 -10.40
C SER A 100 -5.68 0.92 -10.45
N LEU A 101 -6.25 1.07 -11.65
CA LEU A 101 -7.57 1.68 -11.84
C LEU A 101 -8.67 0.83 -11.20
N LYS A 102 -8.65 -0.50 -11.40
CA LYS A 102 -9.58 -1.43 -10.75
C LYS A 102 -9.49 -1.35 -9.23
N ARG A 103 -8.27 -1.31 -8.66
CA ARG A 103 -8.07 -1.15 -7.21
C ARG A 103 -8.63 0.18 -6.71
N LYS A 104 -8.37 1.29 -7.41
CA LYS A 104 -8.90 2.61 -7.04
C LYS A 104 -10.43 2.62 -7.04
N TYR A 105 -11.04 2.04 -8.06
CA TYR A 105 -12.50 1.92 -8.15
C TYR A 105 -13.07 1.06 -7.01
N ASN A 106 -12.46 -0.10 -6.73
CA ASN A 106 -12.90 -0.96 -5.62
C ASN A 106 -12.78 -0.25 -4.26
N VAL A 107 -11.68 0.45 -4.00
CA VAL A 107 -11.51 1.22 -2.75
C VAL A 107 -12.57 2.32 -2.64
N PHE A 108 -12.87 3.02 -3.74
CA PHE A 108 -13.92 4.05 -3.75
C PHE A 108 -15.30 3.45 -3.46
N VAL A 109 -15.66 2.34 -4.11
CA VAL A 109 -16.95 1.66 -3.88
C VAL A 109 -17.06 1.15 -2.44
N SER A 110 -16.01 0.51 -1.91
CA SER A 110 -15.98 0.07 -0.51
C SER A 110 -16.09 1.24 0.47
N GLY A 111 -15.44 2.37 0.17
CA GLY A 111 -15.58 3.59 0.98
C GLY A 111 -17.00 4.14 0.99
N SER A 112 -17.65 4.21 -0.18
CA SER A 112 -19.04 4.67 -0.30
C SER A 112 -20.03 3.79 0.45
N LEU A 113 -19.86 2.46 0.41
CA LEU A 113 -20.73 1.52 1.14
C LEU A 113 -20.61 1.68 2.66
N LEU A 114 -19.39 1.89 3.17
CA LEU A 114 -19.16 2.12 4.60
C LEU A 114 -19.76 3.46 5.06
N GLU A 115 -19.68 4.50 4.22
CA GLU A 115 -20.30 5.79 4.51
C GLU A 115 -21.83 5.70 4.55
N GLU A 116 -22.43 4.97 3.61
CA GLU A 116 -23.87 4.72 3.56
C GLU A 116 -24.37 3.94 4.80
N GLU A 117 -23.65 2.90 5.22
CA GLU A 117 -23.96 2.13 6.44
C GLU A 117 -23.84 2.99 7.71
N ALA A 118 -22.83 3.87 7.78
CA ALA A 118 -22.66 4.79 8.90
C ALA A 118 -23.82 5.80 8.99
N ILE A 119 -24.27 6.34 7.84
CA ILE A 119 -25.42 7.25 7.76
C ILE A 119 -26.70 6.54 8.21
N GLU A 120 -26.96 5.33 7.72
CA GLU A 120 -28.12 4.54 8.15
C GLU A 120 -28.11 4.29 9.67
N THR A 121 -26.94 3.98 10.22
CA THR A 121 -26.80 3.70 11.65
C THR A 121 -27.08 4.94 12.50
N LEU A 122 -26.58 6.10 12.09
CA LEU A 122 -26.86 7.38 12.74
C LEU A 122 -28.34 7.75 12.67
N GLN A 123 -28.99 7.53 11.52
CA GLN A 123 -30.43 7.76 11.35
C GLN A 123 -31.26 6.84 12.25
N LYS A 124 -30.93 5.55 12.33
CA LYS A 124 -31.59 4.59 13.24
C LYS A 124 -31.42 5.00 14.70
N GLN A 125 -30.22 5.42 15.12
CA GLN A 125 -29.98 5.92 16.48
C GLN A 125 -30.76 7.20 16.78
N ALA A 126 -30.84 8.13 15.83
CA ALA A 126 -31.63 9.35 15.98
C ALA A 126 -33.13 9.05 16.10
N ALA A 127 -33.65 8.11 15.32
CA ALA A 127 -35.04 7.67 15.40
C ALA A 127 -35.37 7.00 16.75
N ILE A 128 -34.48 6.15 17.26
CA ILE A 128 -34.64 5.53 18.59
C ILE A 128 -34.64 6.60 19.69
N LYS A 129 -33.70 7.56 19.65
CA LYS A 129 -33.67 8.67 20.63
C LYS A 129 -34.94 9.52 20.58
N LYS A 130 -35.46 9.79 19.38
CA LYS A 130 -36.71 10.53 19.21
C LYS A 130 -37.90 9.78 19.83
N SER A 131 -38.02 8.48 19.54
CA SER A 131 -39.07 7.63 20.13
C SER A 131 -38.98 7.56 21.65
N LEU A 132 -37.77 7.45 22.22
CA LEU A 132 -37.57 7.40 23.68
C LEU A 132 -37.90 8.74 24.36
N GLY A 133 -37.60 9.87 23.69
CA GLY A 133 -37.95 11.21 24.15
C GLY A 133 -39.46 11.49 24.08
N GLU A 134 -40.15 10.92 23.09
CA GLU A 134 -41.62 10.97 22.99
C GLU A 134 -42.29 10.09 24.07
N GLU A 135 -41.70 8.95 24.44
CA GLU A 135 -42.20 8.06 25.52
C GLU A 135 -42.04 8.68 26.93
N LEU A 136 -40.93 9.39 27.19
CA LEU A 136 -40.69 10.11 28.44
C LEU A 136 -41.42 11.47 28.51
N GLY A 137 -41.96 11.96 27.38
CA GLY A 137 -42.69 13.23 27.29
C GLY A 137 -44.20 13.11 27.52
N SER A 138 -44.74 11.90 27.75
CA SER A 138 -46.20 11.68 27.85
C SER A 138 -46.74 11.42 29.26
N SER A 139 -45.96 11.65 30.32
CA SER A 139 -46.47 11.49 31.70
C SER A 139 -46.12 12.70 32.58
N ILE A 140 -46.80 13.81 32.34
CA ILE A 140 -47.03 14.83 33.37
C ILE A 140 -48.53 15.18 33.32
N GLN A 141 -49.31 14.49 34.16
CA GLN A 141 -50.62 14.96 34.60
C GLN A 141 -50.42 15.75 35.91
N THR A 142 -50.63 17.07 35.79
CA THR A 142 -51.36 17.99 36.69
C THR A 142 -51.16 17.99 38.21
N ASP A 143 -50.75 19.18 38.65
CA ASP A 143 -51.20 20.00 39.80
C ASP A 143 -50.90 19.55 41.25
N ASP A 144 -50.15 20.38 41.99
CA ASP A 144 -50.68 21.04 43.21
C ASP A 144 -49.79 22.21 43.66
N ASP A 145 -50.45 23.23 44.20
CA ASP A 145 -50.02 24.56 44.62
C ASP A 145 -49.06 24.57 45.82
N GLY A 146 -48.17 25.58 45.91
CA GLY A 146 -47.36 25.72 47.13
C GLY A 146 -46.34 26.85 47.21
N ALA A 147 -46.80 28.10 47.09
CA ALA A 147 -46.28 29.32 47.71
C ALA A 147 -44.83 29.80 47.45
N ALA A 148 -44.76 31.07 47.02
CA ALA A 148 -43.55 31.89 46.99
C ALA A 148 -43.05 32.23 48.40
N GLN A 149 -41.74 32.25 48.58
CA GLN A 149 -41.12 33.03 49.65
C GLN A 149 -39.79 33.62 49.17
N GLU A 150 -39.82 34.91 48.85
CA GLU A 150 -38.66 35.80 48.83
C GLU A 150 -38.03 35.83 50.23
N VAL A 151 -36.70 35.75 50.31
CA VAL A 151 -35.96 36.42 51.40
C VAL A 151 -34.67 37.02 50.82
N ASP A 152 -34.54 38.30 51.12
CA ASP A 152 -33.52 39.27 50.77
C ASP A 152 -32.10 38.98 51.29
N GLN A 153 -31.19 39.79 50.72
CA GLN A 153 -29.76 40.02 50.96
C GLN A 153 -29.35 40.23 52.44
N ASP A 154 -28.12 39.84 52.81
CA ASP A 154 -27.00 40.79 53.00
C ASP A 154 -25.72 40.16 53.59
N ASP A 155 -24.59 40.61 53.03
CA ASP A 155 -23.26 40.87 53.61
C ASP A 155 -22.57 39.90 54.59
N MET A 156 -21.36 39.43 54.21
CA MET A 156 -20.13 40.02 54.74
C MET A 156 -18.85 39.53 54.04
N GLN A 157 -17.83 40.39 54.15
CA GLN A 157 -16.57 40.46 53.41
C GLN A 157 -15.47 39.51 53.91
N ASP A 158 -14.42 39.45 53.08
CA ASP A 158 -13.01 39.45 53.45
C ASP A 158 -12.33 38.17 53.98
N ALA A 159 -11.44 37.63 53.15
CA ALA A 159 -10.06 37.34 53.56
C ALA A 159 -9.18 37.07 52.33
N ARG A 160 -8.50 38.12 51.87
CA ARG A 160 -7.21 38.05 51.15
C ARG A 160 -6.17 37.37 52.06
N ILE A 161 -5.43 36.39 51.54
CA ILE A 161 -4.06 36.11 51.99
C ILE A 161 -3.19 35.91 50.73
N GLU A 162 -2.40 36.94 50.44
CA GLU A 162 -1.15 36.88 49.67
C GLU A 162 -0.06 36.23 50.53
N HIS A 163 0.89 35.54 49.89
CA HIS A 163 2.31 35.36 50.23
C HIS A 163 2.82 34.09 49.53
N ASP A 164 4.01 34.01 48.97
CA ASP A 164 4.95 34.96 48.37
C ASP A 164 5.94 34.06 47.63
N ASP A 165 6.53 34.59 46.56
CA ASP A 165 7.61 33.98 45.80
C ASP A 165 8.87 33.73 46.64
N VAL A 166 9.51 32.57 46.42
CA VAL A 166 10.97 32.39 46.52
C VAL A 166 11.45 31.53 45.36
#